data_AF-A0A9N9VFQ9-F1
#
_entry.id   AF-A0A9N9VFQ9-F1
#
_cell.length_a   1.000
_cell.length_b   1.000
_cell.length_c   1.000
_cell.angle_alpha   90.00
_cell.angle_beta   90.00
_cell.angle_gamma   90.00
#
_symmetry.space_group_name_H-M   'P 1'
#
loop_
_entity.id
_entity.type
_entity.pdbx_description
1 polymer ?
#
loop_
_entity_poly.entity_id
_entity_poly.type
_entity_poly.pdbx_seq_one_letter_code
_entity_poly.pdbx_strand_id
1 'polypeptide(L)'
;MVGVPGKSTACPDCRKRRRPCDRERPACGQCRRAGVECGGYGKPWIFVNSTVEQDDGIVLELRTKSYSMELEPVQKPKSRPLERRFINAIKAQINGRPVVLPQSLNRTSYEEIFVESFWSTYLPSPGAHSSKEAVLYNTSDWIHVVRDLYRDNGPLRMIFLANCVALKGFEDNKQWLVEKSHQMHGRALNAIARSLCHPDAYKSDAVLAAARMLILFEICYGESLVTATPQSRRWHTHGAGHMAIMYSRGPHCYKRGYAHQLFCDARLHQSVVDGLLRRRCLLSTPEWKEIPFSEIPKKPKDELIDVVSEVGGLFEDADSVRLLSDPKEIHRILGDVTTRAWSLNDDLDKWAIGSGRRIMEFMDSHLSTVPAEPPSNEELMLGDLAMNYLAFRVILHAFLETTAQYVPNIPRSGDVQPMDYCRQIGQYIPFFQAAKATVWTIHMLALPVGSALTYLETQTGRKDALEVKLLLTQAMSGKASSAIIRFLKMLQKYEGGAPRI
;
A
#
# COMPACT_ATOMS: atom_id res chain seq x y z
N MET A 1 -12.87 53.97 14.30
CA MET A 1 -12.02 53.34 13.26
C MET A 1 -11.35 52.11 13.86
N VAL A 2 -11.87 50.91 13.59
CA VAL A 2 -11.25 49.64 14.02
C VAL A 2 -10.37 49.12 12.89
N GLY A 3 -9.08 48.94 13.19
CA GLY A 3 -8.03 48.67 12.20
C GLY A 3 -8.12 47.28 11.58
N VAL A 4 -8.08 47.23 10.25
CA VAL A 4 -7.92 46.01 9.46
C VAL A 4 -6.64 45.26 9.88
N PRO A 5 -6.70 43.95 10.17
CA PRO A 5 -5.53 43.14 10.52
C PRO A 5 -4.52 43.17 9.35
N GLY A 6 -3.28 43.59 9.62
CA GLY A 6 -2.19 43.58 8.63
C GLY A 6 -1.45 44.90 8.43
N LYS A 7 -1.96 46.04 8.91
CA LYS A 7 -1.31 47.36 8.72
C LYS A 7 -0.41 47.86 9.86
N SER A 8 -0.29 47.13 10.98
CA SER A 8 0.54 47.59 12.09
C SER A 8 2.03 47.37 11.79
N THR A 9 2.78 48.47 11.76
CA THR A 9 4.24 48.54 11.57
C THR A 9 5.04 48.28 12.85
N ALA A 10 4.38 47.87 13.94
CA ALA A 10 5.04 47.43 15.17
C ALA A 10 5.67 46.03 15.00
N CYS A 11 6.73 45.75 15.76
CA CYS A 11 7.35 44.42 15.77
C CYS A 11 6.35 43.35 16.24
N PRO A 12 6.53 42.06 15.87
CA PRO A 12 5.64 40.97 16.23
C PRO A 12 5.37 40.86 17.74
N ASP A 13 6.40 41.08 18.56
CA ASP A 13 6.32 40.94 20.02
C ASP A 13 5.51 42.07 20.66
N CYS A 14 5.73 43.32 20.24
CA CYS A 14 4.91 44.44 20.69
C CYS A 14 3.45 44.30 20.22
N ARG A 15 3.22 43.77 19.01
CA ARG A 15 1.86 43.46 18.52
C ARG A 15 1.19 42.39 19.39
N LYS A 16 1.88 41.29 19.66
CA LYS A 16 1.38 40.19 20.49
C LYS A 16 1.05 40.67 21.91
N ARG A 17 1.89 41.54 22.47
CA ARG A 17 1.72 42.13 23.81
C ARG A 17 0.80 43.35 23.84
N ARG A 18 0.28 43.80 22.70
CA ARG A 18 -0.57 44.99 22.52
C ARG A 18 0.03 46.26 23.16
N ARG A 19 1.35 46.46 23.02
CA ARG A 19 2.08 47.64 23.53
C ARG A 19 2.56 48.54 22.39
N PRO A 20 2.78 49.85 22.63
CA PRO A 20 3.37 50.75 21.63
C PRO A 20 4.78 50.28 21.27
N CYS A 21 5.16 50.39 20.00
CA CYS A 21 6.50 50.04 19.50
C CYS A 21 7.17 51.29 18.94
N ASP A 22 8.40 51.56 19.38
CA ASP A 22 9.23 52.72 18.97
C ASP A 22 9.92 52.53 17.61
N ARG A 23 9.89 51.31 17.05
CA ARG A 23 10.33 50.99 15.68
C ARG A 23 11.85 51.09 15.43
N GLU A 24 12.66 51.16 16.48
CA GLU A 24 14.12 51.19 16.34
C GLU A 24 14.68 49.87 15.80
N ARG A 25 15.73 49.97 14.96
CA ARG A 25 16.45 48.82 14.38
C ARG A 25 17.83 48.70 15.04
N PRO A 26 18.37 47.48 15.25
CA PRO A 26 17.81 46.17 14.86
C PRO A 26 16.71 45.64 15.80
N ALA A 27 16.54 46.21 16.99
CA ALA A 27 15.53 45.81 17.97
C ALA A 27 14.88 47.03 18.65
N CYS A 28 13.58 46.92 18.91
CA CYS A 28 12.81 48.00 19.52
C CYS A 28 13.19 48.23 20.99
N GLY A 29 13.19 49.46 21.47
CA GLY A 29 13.58 49.83 22.83
C GLY A 29 12.65 49.26 23.90
N GLN A 30 11.41 48.94 23.55
CA GLN A 30 10.46 48.26 24.43
C GLN A 30 10.79 46.78 24.64
N CYS A 31 11.26 46.09 23.58
CA CYS A 31 11.73 44.71 23.70
C CYS A 31 13.06 44.64 24.45
N ARG A 32 13.98 45.60 24.20
CA ARG A 32 15.26 45.71 24.93
C ARG A 32 15.05 45.88 26.43
N ARG A 33 14.20 46.83 26.85
CA ARG A 33 13.90 47.07 28.27
C ARG A 33 13.15 45.91 28.93
N ALA A 34 12.36 45.18 28.17
CA ALA A 34 11.65 44.00 28.66
C ALA A 34 12.50 42.71 28.65
N GLY A 35 13.79 42.79 28.27
CA GLY A 35 14.70 41.65 28.24
C GLY A 35 14.29 40.54 27.27
N VAL A 36 13.56 40.88 26.19
CA VAL A 36 13.04 39.90 25.23
C VAL A 36 13.62 40.11 23.84
N GLU A 37 13.89 39.00 23.16
CA GLU A 37 14.39 39.01 21.78
C GLU A 37 13.31 39.57 20.84
N CYS A 38 13.68 40.57 20.04
CA CYS A 38 12.75 41.29 19.17
C CYS A 38 12.68 40.64 17.79
N GLY A 39 11.50 40.16 17.37
CA GLY A 39 11.29 39.53 16.06
C GLY A 39 11.42 40.44 14.83
N GLY A 40 11.95 41.66 14.99
CA GLY A 40 12.25 42.60 13.91
C GLY A 40 11.04 43.16 13.15
N TYR A 41 11.28 43.73 11.98
CA TYR A 41 10.27 44.39 11.12
C TYR A 41 10.16 43.77 9.72
N GLY A 42 10.64 42.54 9.54
CA GLY A 42 10.50 41.84 8.27
C GLY A 42 9.02 41.63 7.92
N LYS A 43 8.63 41.91 6.67
CA LYS A 43 7.29 41.57 6.18
C LYS A 43 7.16 40.04 6.17
N PRO A 44 6.12 39.44 6.76
CA PRO A 44 5.84 38.03 6.52
C PRO A 44 5.44 37.86 5.05
N TRP A 45 6.01 36.85 4.39
CA TRP A 45 5.58 36.43 3.06
C TRP A 45 4.17 35.87 3.17
N ILE A 46 3.23 36.41 2.40
CA ILE A 46 1.87 35.92 2.30
C ILE A 46 1.75 35.26 0.94
N PHE A 47 1.51 33.95 0.89
CA PHE A 47 1.18 33.27 -0.36
C PHE A 47 -0.24 33.62 -0.75
N VAL A 48 -0.40 34.22 -1.92
CA VAL A 48 -1.69 34.49 -2.55
C VAL A 48 -1.83 33.49 -3.70
N ASN A 49 -2.82 32.59 -3.63
CA ASN A 49 -3.16 31.74 -4.76
C ASN A 49 -3.85 32.60 -5.82
N SER A 50 -3.16 32.85 -6.92
CA SER A 50 -3.75 33.41 -8.14
C SER A 50 -4.10 32.26 -9.09
N THR A 51 -5.39 32.01 -9.29
CA THR A 51 -5.87 31.21 -10.43
C THR A 51 -5.80 32.08 -11.67
N VAL A 52 -4.97 31.69 -12.64
CA VAL A 52 -4.96 32.30 -13.97
C VAL A 52 -6.03 31.58 -14.79
N GLU A 53 -7.17 32.21 -15.03
CA GLU A 53 -8.08 31.80 -16.10
C GLU A 53 -7.52 32.37 -17.40
N GLN A 54 -7.21 31.49 -18.35
CA GLN A 54 -6.90 31.88 -19.73
C GLN A 54 -8.19 32.35 -20.38
N ASP A 55 -8.25 33.63 -20.73
CA ASP A 55 -9.14 34.10 -21.80
C ASP A 55 -8.36 35.10 -22.67
N ASP A 56 -8.53 34.98 -23.98
CA ASP A 56 -7.69 35.59 -24.98
C ASP A 56 -7.86 37.12 -25.03
N GLY A 57 -6.80 37.86 -24.67
CA GLY A 57 -6.57 39.23 -25.13
C GLY A 57 -7.02 40.40 -24.23
N ILE A 58 -6.02 41.01 -23.58
CA ILE A 58 -5.86 42.47 -23.29
C ILE A 58 -6.95 43.15 -22.42
N VAL A 59 -6.76 43.18 -21.09
CA VAL A 59 -6.46 44.33 -20.19
C VAL A 59 -6.62 43.85 -18.73
N LEU A 60 -5.58 44.02 -17.90
CA LEU A 60 -5.61 43.72 -16.46
C LEU A 60 -6.43 44.78 -15.69
N GLU A 61 -7.61 44.41 -15.19
CA GLU A 61 -8.25 45.11 -14.06
C GLU A 61 -8.47 44.16 -12.88
N LEU A 62 -7.74 44.41 -11.79
CA LEU A 62 -7.88 43.74 -10.50
C LEU A 62 -9.17 44.20 -9.81
N ARG A 63 -10.25 43.43 -9.91
CA ARG A 63 -11.47 43.64 -9.10
C ARG A 63 -11.39 42.92 -7.76
N THR A 64 -11.09 43.64 -6.69
CA THR A 64 -11.36 43.21 -5.32
C THR A 64 -12.85 43.36 -5.00
N LYS A 65 -13.61 42.25 -4.90
CA LYS A 65 -14.96 42.27 -4.31
C LYS A 65 -14.86 42.24 -2.79
N SER A 66 -15.11 43.37 -2.15
CA SER A 66 -15.38 43.48 -0.71
C SER A 66 -16.83 43.13 -0.41
N TYR A 67 -17.07 42.05 0.33
CA TYR A 67 -18.40 41.73 0.88
C TYR A 67 -18.63 42.58 2.13
N SER A 68 -19.62 43.47 2.08
CA SER A 68 -20.13 44.22 3.23
C SER A 68 -21.52 43.69 3.54
N MET A 69 -21.80 43.39 4.81
CA MET A 69 -23.12 42.96 5.26
C MET A 69 -23.51 43.86 6.44
N GLU A 70 -24.55 44.66 6.22
CA GLU A 70 -25.17 45.52 7.21
C GLU A 70 -25.96 44.69 8.24
N LEU A 71 -25.91 45.11 9.50
CA LEU A 71 -26.62 44.48 10.62
C LEU A 71 -27.84 45.31 11.00
N GLU A 72 -29.03 44.72 10.97
CA GLU A 72 -30.25 45.30 11.55
C GLU A 72 -30.45 44.89 13.03
N PRO A 73 -31.20 45.69 13.82
CA PRO A 73 -31.22 45.59 15.27
C PRO A 73 -32.27 44.60 15.81
N VAL A 74 -31.89 43.82 16.83
CA VAL A 74 -32.74 42.82 17.49
C VAL A 74 -33.45 43.40 18.72
N GLN A 75 -34.79 43.36 18.73
CA GLN A 75 -35.62 43.60 19.91
C GLN A 75 -35.86 42.30 20.72
N LYS A 76 -35.89 42.41 22.05
CA LYS A 76 -36.15 41.30 23.00
C LYS A 76 -37.65 41.09 23.24
N PRO A 77 -38.11 39.83 23.40
CA PRO A 77 -39.29 39.57 24.21
C PRO A 77 -39.12 38.45 25.28
N LYS A 78 -40.11 38.47 26.18
CA LYS A 78 -40.19 37.92 27.54
C LYS A 78 -40.45 36.39 27.59
N SER A 79 -40.19 35.83 28.77
CA SER A 79 -40.19 34.41 29.14
C SER A 79 -41.56 33.79 29.48
N ARG A 80 -41.79 32.52 29.06
CA ARG A 80 -42.52 31.36 29.68
C ARG A 80 -43.25 30.48 28.62
N PRO A 81 -43.63 29.22 28.90
CA PRO A 81 -42.93 28.09 29.53
C PRO A 81 -42.62 26.94 28.51
N LEU A 82 -41.78 25.99 28.92
CA LEU A 82 -40.78 25.31 28.07
C LEU A 82 -41.12 23.93 27.46
N GLU A 83 -42.26 23.31 27.73
CA GLU A 83 -42.35 21.84 27.51
C GLU A 83 -43.08 21.36 26.24
N ARG A 84 -43.83 22.21 25.53
CA ARG A 84 -44.53 21.79 24.28
C ARG A 84 -43.81 22.12 22.97
N ARG A 85 -42.73 22.91 23.00
CA ARG A 85 -41.97 23.27 21.78
C ARG A 85 -40.88 22.26 21.41
N PHE A 86 -40.38 21.46 22.36
CA PHE A 86 -39.28 20.53 22.10
C PHE A 86 -39.68 19.41 21.12
N ILE A 87 -40.88 18.85 21.27
CA ILE A 87 -41.34 17.74 20.42
C ILE A 87 -41.67 18.21 18.99
N ASN A 88 -42.25 19.41 18.85
CA ASN A 88 -42.57 19.96 17.53
C ASN A 88 -41.34 20.58 16.83
N ALA A 89 -40.35 21.08 17.57
CA ALA A 89 -39.10 21.57 17.00
C ALA A 89 -38.25 20.43 16.43
N ILE A 90 -38.16 19.28 17.11
CA ILE A 90 -37.43 18.10 16.59
C ILE A 90 -38.10 17.57 15.31
N LYS A 91 -39.44 17.52 15.26
CA LYS A 91 -40.18 17.12 14.04
C LYS A 91 -40.00 18.10 12.88
N ALA A 92 -39.88 19.40 13.16
CA ALA A 92 -39.60 20.41 12.13
C ALA A 92 -38.12 20.43 11.69
N GLN A 93 -37.19 19.95 12.52
CA GLN A 93 -35.75 19.90 12.21
C GLN A 93 -35.35 18.69 11.34
N ILE A 94 -36.16 17.62 11.35
CA ILE A 94 -35.98 16.44 10.50
C ILE A 94 -36.34 16.74 9.03
N ASN A 95 -37.19 17.74 8.77
CA ASN A 95 -37.55 18.18 7.43
C ASN A 95 -36.89 19.52 7.07
N GLY A 96 -35.61 19.48 6.67
CA GLY A 96 -35.12 20.44 5.68
C GLY A 96 -34.12 21.54 6.10
N ARG A 97 -33.32 21.38 7.17
CA ARG A 97 -32.11 22.22 7.35
C ARG A 97 -30.87 21.37 7.69
N PRO A 98 -29.71 21.59 7.02
CA PRO A 98 -28.51 20.81 7.28
C PRO A 98 -28.02 21.07 8.70
N VAL A 99 -27.87 20.01 9.48
CA VAL A 99 -27.26 20.06 10.82
C VAL A 99 -25.79 20.45 10.64
N VAL A 100 -25.41 21.66 11.05
CA VAL A 100 -24.02 22.11 11.04
C VAL A 100 -23.33 21.55 12.29
N LEU A 101 -22.55 20.48 12.10
CA LEU A 101 -21.76 19.88 13.18
C LEU A 101 -20.62 20.83 13.61
N PRO A 102 -20.30 20.92 14.91
CA PRO A 102 -19.09 21.59 15.39
C PRO A 102 -17.85 21.13 14.63
N GLN A 103 -16.90 22.01 14.33
CA GLN A 103 -15.80 21.70 13.38
C GLN A 103 -14.96 20.48 13.78
N SER A 104 -14.80 20.19 15.08
CA SER A 104 -14.14 18.96 15.56
C SER A 104 -14.95 17.71 15.22
N LEU A 105 -16.25 17.71 15.56
CA LEU A 105 -17.17 16.62 15.25
C LEU A 105 -17.36 16.44 13.73
N ASN A 106 -17.37 17.53 12.99
CA ASN A 106 -17.46 17.52 11.53
C ASN A 106 -16.20 16.91 10.88
N ARG A 107 -15.01 17.22 11.41
CA ARG A 107 -13.75 16.60 10.97
C ARG A 107 -13.73 15.10 11.26
N THR A 108 -14.12 14.69 12.46
CA THR A 108 -14.19 13.26 12.82
C THR A 108 -15.22 12.52 11.99
N SER A 109 -16.39 13.12 11.71
CA SER A 109 -17.41 12.51 10.85
C SER A 109 -16.94 12.37 9.40
N TYR A 110 -16.25 13.37 8.84
CA TYR A 110 -15.68 13.24 7.50
C TYR A 110 -14.61 12.17 7.43
N GLU A 111 -13.71 12.10 8.42
CA GLU A 111 -12.68 11.06 8.49
C GLU A 111 -13.28 9.66 8.50
N GLU A 112 -14.30 9.40 9.34
CA GLU A 112 -14.98 8.11 9.38
C GLU A 112 -15.60 7.75 8.01
N ILE A 113 -16.21 8.71 7.31
CA ILE A 113 -16.74 8.49 5.95
C ILE A 113 -15.62 8.08 4.97
N PHE A 114 -14.47 8.76 5.00
CA PHE A 114 -13.34 8.40 4.14
C PHE A 114 -12.76 7.02 4.50
N VAL A 115 -12.70 6.68 5.78
CA VAL A 115 -12.20 5.39 6.26
C VAL A 115 -13.15 4.25 5.87
N GLU A 116 -14.45 4.42 6.07
CA GLU A 116 -15.46 3.44 5.66
C GLU A 116 -15.47 3.26 4.14
N SER A 117 -15.45 4.37 3.39
CA SER A 117 -15.33 4.35 1.92
C SER A 117 -14.03 3.67 1.46
N PHE A 118 -12.92 3.88 2.18
CA PHE A 118 -11.66 3.20 1.85
C PHE A 118 -11.81 1.69 1.98
N TRP A 119 -12.34 1.19 3.09
CA TRP A 119 -12.49 -0.24 3.28
C TRP A 119 -13.50 -0.87 2.33
N SER A 120 -14.57 -0.17 1.96
CA SER A 120 -15.59 -0.70 1.04
C SER A 120 -15.19 -0.74 -0.43
N THR A 121 -14.12 -0.02 -0.77
CA THR A 121 -13.49 -0.09 -2.08
C THR A 121 -12.21 -0.93 -2.06
N TYR A 122 -11.49 -0.97 -0.93
CA TYR A 122 -10.29 -1.79 -0.80
C TYR A 122 -10.64 -3.28 -0.67
N LEU A 123 -11.66 -3.63 0.13
CA LEU A 123 -12.07 -5.01 0.37
C LEU A 123 -13.33 -5.38 -0.44
N PRO A 124 -13.40 -6.62 -0.96
CA PRO A 124 -14.60 -7.14 -1.63
C PRO A 124 -15.85 -7.10 -0.75
N SER A 125 -15.73 -7.50 0.53
CA SER A 125 -16.82 -7.43 1.51
C SER A 125 -16.34 -6.83 2.85
N PRO A 126 -16.41 -5.50 3.03
CA PRO A 126 -16.00 -4.82 4.26
C PRO A 126 -16.93 -5.18 5.43
N GLY A 127 -16.42 -5.88 6.45
CA GLY A 127 -17.17 -6.16 7.68
C GLY A 127 -17.83 -7.54 7.76
N ALA A 128 -17.71 -8.36 6.71
CA ALA A 128 -17.97 -9.79 6.84
C ALA A 128 -16.97 -10.39 7.82
N HIS A 129 -17.46 -11.15 8.80
CA HIS A 129 -16.61 -11.86 9.74
C HIS A 129 -15.97 -13.02 8.99
N SER A 130 -14.64 -13.04 8.91
CA SER A 130 -13.93 -14.22 8.44
C SER A 130 -14.14 -15.36 9.45
N SER A 131 -14.43 -16.56 8.95
CA SER A 131 -14.42 -17.76 9.79
C SER A 131 -13.05 -17.93 10.45
N LYS A 132 -12.99 -18.64 11.58
CA LYS A 132 -11.70 -18.97 12.22
C LYS A 132 -10.77 -19.73 11.26
N GLU A 133 -11.36 -20.48 10.33
CA GLU A 133 -10.65 -21.24 9.31
C GLU A 133 -10.11 -20.35 8.18
N ALA A 134 -10.85 -19.33 7.72
CA ALA A 134 -10.39 -18.40 6.69
C ALA A 134 -9.09 -17.65 7.10
N VAL A 135 -8.93 -17.36 8.40
CA VAL A 135 -7.74 -16.71 8.97
C VAL A 135 -6.46 -17.56 8.81
N LEU A 136 -6.58 -18.85 8.48
CA LEU A 136 -5.43 -19.72 8.19
C LEU A 136 -4.77 -19.42 6.84
N TYR A 137 -5.53 -18.82 5.91
CA TYR A 137 -5.12 -18.60 4.52
C TYR A 137 -4.99 -17.12 4.17
N ASN A 138 -5.40 -16.21 5.05
CA ASN A 138 -5.37 -14.77 4.82
C ASN A 138 -3.93 -14.21 4.73
N THR A 139 -3.63 -13.49 3.65
CA THR A 139 -2.36 -12.76 3.42
C THR A 139 -2.47 -11.25 3.72
N SER A 140 -3.60 -10.82 4.29
CA SER A 140 -3.98 -9.42 4.52
C SER A 140 -4.44 -9.12 5.96
N ASP A 141 -3.94 -9.85 6.95
CA ASP A 141 -4.26 -9.62 8.38
C ASP A 141 -3.81 -8.24 8.89
N TRP A 142 -2.80 -7.62 8.25
CA TRP A 142 -2.28 -6.27 8.54
C TRP A 142 -3.36 -5.19 8.51
N ILE A 143 -4.47 -5.42 7.80
CA ILE A 143 -5.64 -4.53 7.76
C ILE A 143 -6.23 -4.33 9.15
N HIS A 144 -6.35 -5.40 9.93
CA HIS A 144 -6.85 -5.34 11.30
C HIS A 144 -5.91 -4.52 12.19
N VAL A 145 -4.60 -4.71 12.03
CA VAL A 145 -3.59 -3.93 12.75
C VAL A 145 -3.71 -2.43 12.46
N VAL A 146 -3.91 -2.05 11.20
CA VAL A 146 -4.11 -0.64 10.83
C VAL A 146 -5.39 -0.11 11.44
N ARG A 147 -6.51 -0.85 11.37
CA ARG A 147 -7.79 -0.44 11.95
C ARG A 147 -7.73 -0.21 13.45
N ASP A 148 -6.98 -1.04 14.16
CA ASP A 148 -6.85 -0.94 15.61
C ASP A 148 -5.92 0.22 16.02
N LEU A 149 -4.79 0.38 15.32
CA LEU A 149 -3.74 1.30 15.76
C LEU A 149 -3.84 2.72 15.20
N TYR A 150 -4.56 2.96 14.09
CA TYR A 150 -4.49 4.25 13.41
C TYR A 150 -5.07 5.41 14.24
N ARG A 151 -6.01 5.17 15.16
CA ARG A 151 -6.63 6.24 15.95
C ARG A 151 -5.67 6.83 16.97
N ASP A 152 -4.83 5.98 17.56
CA ASP A 152 -3.96 6.34 18.68
C ASP A 152 -2.54 6.74 18.24
N ASN A 153 -2.19 6.56 16.97
CA ASN A 153 -0.88 6.89 16.44
C ASN A 153 -0.94 7.94 15.32
N GLY A 154 -0.47 9.16 15.62
CA GLY A 154 -0.53 10.30 14.69
C GLY A 154 0.10 10.06 13.30
N PRO A 155 1.35 9.54 13.21
CA PRO A 155 1.96 9.21 11.93
C PRO A 155 1.17 8.16 11.12
N LEU A 156 0.76 7.05 11.75
CA LEU A 156 -0.05 6.01 11.11
C LEU A 156 -1.40 6.58 10.63
N ARG A 157 -2.10 7.35 11.49
CA ARG A 157 -3.34 8.04 11.14
C ARG A 157 -3.16 8.88 9.89
N MET A 158 -2.07 9.64 9.81
CA MET A 158 -1.83 10.57 8.72
C MET A 158 -1.61 9.85 7.38
N ILE A 159 -0.78 8.80 7.36
CA ILE A 159 -0.56 8.04 6.12
C ILE A 159 -1.79 7.19 5.74
N PHE A 160 -2.53 6.66 6.73
CA PHE A 160 -3.76 5.93 6.46
C PHE A 160 -4.82 6.86 5.84
N LEU A 161 -5.07 8.03 6.44
CA LEU A 161 -5.98 9.01 5.86
C LEU A 161 -5.50 9.54 4.50
N ALA A 162 -4.19 9.61 4.25
CA ALA A 162 -3.68 9.95 2.93
C ALA A 162 -4.12 8.91 1.88
N ASN A 163 -4.06 7.61 2.21
CA ASN A 163 -4.57 6.54 1.34
C ASN A 163 -6.08 6.66 1.12
N CYS A 164 -6.86 6.94 2.18
CA CYS A 164 -8.32 7.13 2.07
C CYS A 164 -8.68 8.31 1.15
N VAL A 165 -8.01 9.45 1.33
CA VAL A 165 -8.21 10.66 0.54
C VAL A 165 -7.77 10.46 -0.91
N ALA A 166 -6.66 9.75 -1.14
CA ALA A 166 -6.20 9.41 -2.48
C ALA A 166 -7.25 8.58 -3.21
N LEU A 167 -7.72 7.49 -2.59
CA LEU A 167 -8.73 6.62 -3.18
C LEU A 167 -9.97 7.40 -3.57
N LYS A 168 -10.49 8.23 -2.65
CA LYS A 168 -11.69 9.03 -2.92
C LYS A 168 -11.47 10.07 -4.01
N GLY A 169 -10.27 10.66 -4.07
CA GLY A 169 -9.86 11.55 -5.15
C GLY A 169 -9.87 10.88 -6.51
N PHE A 170 -9.36 9.64 -6.61
CA PHE A 170 -9.39 8.85 -7.83
C PHE A 170 -10.81 8.42 -8.22
N GLU A 171 -11.61 7.92 -7.28
CA GLU A 171 -13.01 7.49 -7.53
C GLU A 171 -13.88 8.65 -8.02
N ASP A 172 -13.78 9.81 -7.37
CA ASP A 172 -14.60 10.98 -7.69
C ASP A 172 -14.00 11.83 -8.82
N ASN A 173 -12.85 11.44 -9.39
CA ASN A 173 -12.08 12.21 -10.36
C ASN A 173 -11.79 13.66 -9.90
N LYS A 174 -11.41 13.82 -8.63
CA LYS A 174 -11.15 15.11 -7.97
C LYS A 174 -9.65 15.31 -7.76
N GLN A 175 -9.00 16.01 -8.70
CA GLN A 175 -7.56 16.23 -8.68
C GLN A 175 -7.05 16.90 -7.39
N TRP A 176 -7.81 17.84 -6.82
CA TRP A 176 -7.42 18.50 -5.57
C TRP A 176 -7.36 17.54 -4.36
N LEU A 177 -8.16 16.46 -4.35
CA LEU A 177 -8.07 15.41 -3.32
C LEU A 177 -6.81 14.58 -3.52
N VAL A 178 -6.46 14.27 -4.78
CA VAL A 178 -5.21 13.57 -5.12
C VAL A 178 -4.00 14.42 -4.71
N GLU A 179 -3.97 15.71 -5.04
CA GLU A 179 -2.91 16.60 -4.58
C GLU A 179 -2.84 16.69 -3.05
N LYS A 180 -4.01 16.73 -2.39
CA LYS A 180 -4.09 16.75 -0.94
C LYS A 180 -3.52 15.47 -0.33
N SER A 181 -3.79 14.31 -0.93
CA SER A 181 -3.27 13.03 -0.45
C SER A 181 -1.75 12.98 -0.53
N HIS A 182 -1.14 13.47 -1.62
CA HIS A 182 0.32 13.59 -1.74
C HIS A 182 0.93 14.53 -0.69
N GLN A 183 0.28 15.65 -0.38
CA GLN A 183 0.72 16.53 0.71
C GLN A 183 0.67 15.82 2.07
N MET A 184 -0.39 15.05 2.33
CA MET A 184 -0.53 14.28 3.56
C MET A 184 0.51 13.16 3.65
N HIS A 185 0.75 12.44 2.54
CA HIS A 185 1.80 11.44 2.41
C HIS A 185 3.18 12.04 2.76
N GLY A 186 3.55 13.17 2.16
CA GLY A 186 4.83 13.84 2.44
C GLY A 186 4.97 14.29 3.89
N ARG A 187 3.88 14.76 4.52
CA ARG A 187 3.88 15.10 5.96
C ARG A 187 4.01 13.86 6.84
N ALA A 188 3.33 12.76 6.49
CA ALA A 188 3.41 11.51 7.21
C ALA A 188 4.82 10.93 7.15
N LEU A 189 5.45 10.93 5.97
CA LEU A 189 6.84 10.53 5.79
C LEU A 189 7.79 11.33 6.69
N ASN A 190 7.65 12.65 6.72
CA ASN A 190 8.45 13.51 7.60
C ASN A 190 8.20 13.22 9.10
N ALA A 191 6.95 12.93 9.47
CA ALA A 191 6.59 12.59 10.85
C ALA A 191 7.19 11.24 11.26
N ILE A 192 7.14 10.23 10.39
CA ILE A 192 7.75 8.91 10.61
C ILE A 192 9.27 9.04 10.69
N ALA A 193 9.90 9.79 9.78
CA ALA A 193 11.34 10.02 9.80
C ALA A 193 11.81 10.68 11.11
N ARG A 194 11.08 11.70 11.58
CA ARG A 194 11.36 12.32 12.90
C ARG A 194 11.13 11.36 14.06
N SER A 195 10.09 10.54 13.99
CA SER A 195 9.80 9.52 15.00
C SER A 195 10.97 8.55 15.12
N LEU A 196 11.49 8.06 13.99
CA LEU A 196 12.63 7.13 13.93
C LEU A 196 13.95 7.71 14.48
N CYS A 197 14.06 9.03 14.67
CA CYS A 197 15.20 9.62 15.40
C CYS A 197 15.16 9.32 16.91
N HIS A 198 14.00 8.95 17.45
CA HIS A 198 13.88 8.56 18.86
C HIS A 198 14.35 7.11 19.05
N PRO A 199 15.21 6.80 20.05
CA PRO A 199 15.85 5.50 20.20
C PRO A 199 14.91 4.29 20.19
N ASP A 200 13.69 4.43 20.71
CA ASP A 200 12.72 3.34 20.81
C ASP A 200 11.59 3.36 19.77
N ALA A 201 11.51 4.37 18.90
CA ALA A 201 10.38 4.51 17.98
C ALA A 201 10.25 3.35 17.00
N TYR A 202 11.38 2.75 16.59
CA TYR A 202 11.40 1.60 15.70
C TYR A 202 10.68 0.39 16.31
N LYS A 203 10.55 0.29 17.65
CA LYS A 203 9.84 -0.77 18.37
C LYS A 203 8.31 -0.63 18.35
N SER A 204 7.77 0.48 17.83
CA SER A 204 6.32 0.71 17.76
C SER A 204 5.67 0.01 16.57
N ASP A 205 4.71 -0.89 16.83
CA ASP A 205 3.99 -1.61 15.77
C ASP A 205 3.21 -0.67 14.84
N ALA A 206 2.77 0.48 15.37
CA ALA A 206 2.14 1.51 14.55
C ALA A 206 3.11 2.16 13.56
N VAL A 207 4.40 2.29 13.90
CA VAL A 207 5.44 2.77 12.96
C VAL A 207 5.68 1.74 11.85
N LEU A 208 5.69 0.45 12.20
CA LEU A 208 5.81 -0.62 11.21
C LEU A 208 4.59 -0.67 10.27
N ALA A 209 3.38 -0.59 10.82
CA ALA A 209 2.14 -0.47 10.05
C ALA A 209 2.12 0.80 9.17
N ALA A 210 2.65 1.93 9.67
CA ALA A 210 2.73 3.16 8.90
C ALA A 210 3.69 3.03 7.70
N ALA A 211 4.81 2.33 7.89
CA ALA A 211 5.73 1.99 6.79
C ALA A 211 5.05 1.10 5.74
N ARG A 212 4.22 0.13 6.15
CA ARG A 212 3.38 -0.67 5.24
C ARG A 212 2.39 0.21 4.44
N MET A 213 1.77 1.19 5.10
CA MET A 213 0.84 2.12 4.44
C MET A 213 1.53 3.09 3.46
N LEU A 214 2.83 3.40 3.66
CA LEU A 214 3.63 4.14 2.67
C LEU A 214 3.84 3.31 1.40
N ILE A 215 4.17 2.02 1.56
CA ILE A 215 4.30 1.08 0.43
C ILE A 215 2.99 1.03 -0.34
N LEU A 216 1.85 0.87 0.36
CA LEU A 216 0.54 0.82 -0.27
C LEU A 216 0.23 2.10 -1.06
N PHE A 217 0.53 3.27 -0.48
CA PHE A 217 0.32 4.55 -1.14
C PHE A 217 1.10 4.62 -2.47
N GLU A 218 2.36 4.20 -2.47
CA GLU A 218 3.18 4.22 -3.68
C GLU A 218 2.69 3.21 -4.73
N ILE A 219 2.19 2.04 -4.33
CA ILE A 219 1.62 1.05 -5.26
C ILE A 219 0.39 1.62 -5.97
N CYS A 220 -0.54 2.19 -5.21
CA CYS A 220 -1.84 2.58 -5.72
C CYS A 220 -1.86 3.99 -6.32
N TYR A 221 -1.08 4.90 -5.75
CA TYR A 221 -1.21 6.35 -5.95
C TYR A 221 0.14 7.05 -6.15
N GLY A 222 1.22 6.29 -6.32
CA GLY A 222 2.57 6.85 -6.46
C GLY A 222 2.82 7.56 -7.80
N GLU A 223 1.93 7.45 -8.81
CA GLU A 223 2.10 8.13 -10.09
C GLU A 223 2.04 9.66 -9.91
N SER A 224 3.19 10.34 -10.01
CA SER A 224 3.30 11.78 -9.86
C SER A 224 3.90 12.39 -11.11
N LEU A 225 3.22 13.37 -11.68
CA LEU A 225 3.67 14.14 -12.85
C LEU A 225 4.81 15.12 -12.51
N VAL A 226 5.11 15.32 -11.22
CA VAL A 226 6.03 16.38 -10.75
C VAL A 226 7.38 15.82 -10.31
N THR A 227 7.44 14.55 -9.88
CA THR A 227 8.69 13.95 -9.39
C THR A 227 9.44 13.22 -10.49
N ALA A 228 10.72 13.58 -10.70
CA ALA A 228 11.60 12.90 -11.65
C ALA A 228 11.90 11.43 -11.26
N THR A 229 11.73 11.05 -9.99
CA THR A 229 11.99 9.68 -9.53
C THR A 229 10.86 8.74 -9.94
N PRO A 230 11.15 7.66 -10.69
CA PRO A 230 10.15 6.65 -11.07
C PRO A 230 9.42 6.09 -9.84
N GLN A 231 8.11 5.85 -9.99
CA GLN A 231 7.26 5.26 -8.96
C GLN A 231 7.84 3.94 -8.41
N SER A 232 8.39 3.11 -9.28
CA SER A 232 8.99 1.82 -8.92
C SER A 232 10.16 1.93 -7.96
N ARG A 233 11.03 2.93 -8.16
CA ARG A 233 12.15 3.20 -7.27
C ARG A 233 11.69 3.69 -5.90
N ARG A 234 10.63 4.51 -5.85
CA ARG A 234 10.04 4.96 -4.58
C ARG A 234 9.42 3.80 -3.81
N TRP A 235 8.59 3.00 -4.48
CA TRP A 235 8.02 1.77 -3.92
C TRP A 235 9.10 0.86 -3.32
N HIS A 236 10.16 0.57 -4.08
CA HIS A 236 11.28 -0.23 -3.59
C HIS A 236 11.97 0.39 -2.37
N THR A 237 12.18 1.71 -2.37
CA THR A 237 12.83 2.41 -1.23
C THR A 237 11.99 2.32 0.04
N HIS A 238 10.66 2.41 -0.07
CA HIS A 238 9.76 2.19 1.07
C HIS A 238 9.78 0.74 1.55
N GLY A 239 9.83 -0.23 0.63
CA GLY A 239 10.02 -1.65 0.93
C GLY A 239 11.30 -1.89 1.73
N ALA A 240 12.43 -1.36 1.26
CA ALA A 240 13.72 -1.45 1.95
C ALA A 240 13.69 -0.81 3.35
N GLY A 241 13.05 0.36 3.49
CA GLY A 241 12.87 1.01 4.79
C GLY A 241 11.99 0.20 5.75
N HIS A 242 10.91 -0.41 5.26
CA HIS A 242 10.06 -1.31 6.03
C HIS A 242 10.86 -2.51 6.55
N MET A 243 11.66 -3.14 5.69
CA MET A 243 12.51 -4.25 6.09
C MET A 243 13.62 -3.83 7.05
N ALA A 244 14.21 -2.66 6.89
CA ALA A 244 15.20 -2.14 7.84
C ALA A 244 14.63 -2.00 9.25
N ILE A 245 13.39 -1.49 9.38
CA ILE A 245 12.68 -1.45 10.67
C ILE A 245 12.50 -2.87 11.20
N MET A 246 12.09 -3.82 10.35
CA MET A 246 11.88 -5.20 10.78
C MET A 246 13.16 -5.86 11.30
N TYR A 247 14.23 -5.78 10.52
CA TYR A 247 15.51 -6.37 10.86
C TYR A 247 16.10 -5.75 12.14
N SER A 248 15.92 -4.44 12.35
CA SER A 248 16.40 -3.75 13.56
C SER A 248 15.75 -4.24 14.86
N ARG A 249 14.54 -4.82 14.79
CA ARG A 249 13.84 -5.43 15.94
C ARG A 249 14.32 -6.83 16.25
N GLY A 250 14.82 -7.54 15.24
CA GLY A 250 15.18 -8.95 15.34
C GLY A 250 13.97 -9.89 15.45
N PRO A 251 14.17 -11.20 15.23
CA PRO A 251 13.07 -12.17 15.11
C PRO A 251 12.29 -12.38 16.43
N HIS A 252 12.91 -12.15 17.59
CA HIS A 252 12.26 -12.32 18.90
C HIS A 252 11.08 -11.36 19.13
N CYS A 253 11.07 -10.19 18.49
CA CYS A 253 9.98 -9.23 18.61
C CYS A 253 8.69 -9.66 17.89
N TYR A 254 8.73 -10.75 17.13
CA TYR A 254 7.65 -11.18 16.23
C TYR A 254 6.93 -12.45 16.68
N LYS A 255 7.04 -12.82 17.95
CA LYS A 255 6.43 -14.05 18.49
C LYS A 255 4.91 -13.97 18.68
N ARG A 256 4.35 -12.77 18.86
CA ARG A 256 2.93 -12.55 19.18
C ARG A 256 2.43 -11.15 18.83
N GLY A 257 1.12 -10.96 18.95
CA GLY A 257 0.45 -9.65 18.83
C GLY A 257 0.51 -9.06 17.43
N TYR A 258 0.40 -7.72 17.34
CA TYR A 258 0.40 -7.00 16.06
C TYR A 258 1.73 -7.15 15.31
N ALA A 259 2.86 -7.14 16.01
CA ALA A 259 4.15 -7.42 15.42
C ALA A 259 4.15 -8.74 14.63
N HIS A 260 3.68 -9.84 15.24
CA HIS A 260 3.61 -11.15 14.58
C HIS A 260 2.75 -11.12 13.31
N GLN A 261 1.56 -10.50 13.37
CA GLN A 261 0.66 -10.39 12.21
C GLN A 261 1.31 -9.59 11.07
N LEU A 262 1.90 -8.43 11.38
CA LEU A 262 2.62 -7.61 10.41
C LEU A 262 3.81 -8.36 9.80
N PHE A 263 4.52 -9.15 10.62
CA PHE A 263 5.61 -9.99 10.16
C PHE A 263 5.12 -11.03 9.15
N CYS A 264 4.15 -11.87 9.52
CA CYS A 264 3.69 -12.96 8.65
C CYS A 264 3.22 -12.47 7.28
N ASP A 265 2.52 -11.33 7.22
CA ASP A 265 2.06 -10.75 5.95
C ASP A 265 3.18 -10.08 5.15
N ALA A 266 4.15 -9.47 5.83
CA ALA A 266 5.30 -8.88 5.17
C ALA A 266 6.19 -9.93 4.50
N ARG A 267 6.24 -11.16 5.01
CA ARG A 267 7.09 -12.24 4.45
C ARG A 267 6.75 -12.57 3.00
N LEU A 268 5.46 -12.66 2.65
CA LEU A 268 5.04 -12.94 1.27
C LEU A 268 5.49 -11.80 0.35
N HIS A 269 5.15 -10.57 0.71
CA HIS A 269 5.53 -9.39 -0.06
C HIS A 269 7.04 -9.30 -0.25
N GLN A 270 7.81 -9.49 0.82
CA GLN A 270 9.26 -9.40 0.77
C GLN A 270 9.88 -10.53 -0.05
N SER A 271 9.40 -11.76 0.08
CA SER A 271 9.91 -12.90 -0.71
C SER A 271 9.70 -12.69 -2.21
N VAL A 272 8.55 -12.10 -2.59
CA VAL A 272 8.27 -11.72 -3.98
C VAL A 272 9.23 -10.64 -4.47
N VAL A 273 9.44 -9.58 -3.67
CA VAL A 273 10.37 -8.50 -4.01
C VAL A 273 11.79 -9.05 -4.18
N ASP A 274 12.27 -9.85 -3.24
CA ASP A 274 13.62 -10.43 -3.28
C ASP A 274 13.79 -11.39 -4.47
N GLY A 275 12.77 -12.18 -4.79
CA GLY A 275 12.73 -13.00 -6.01
C GLY A 275 12.83 -12.17 -7.29
N LEU A 276 12.04 -11.09 -7.40
CA LEU A 276 12.11 -10.16 -8.54
C LEU A 276 13.49 -9.50 -8.64
N LEU A 277 14.10 -9.15 -7.51
CA LEU A 277 15.43 -8.56 -7.46
C LEU A 277 16.55 -9.59 -7.63
N ARG A 278 16.21 -10.88 -7.71
CA ARG A 278 17.16 -12.01 -7.75
C ARG A 278 18.15 -11.96 -6.60
N ARG A 279 17.64 -11.68 -5.40
CA ARG A 279 18.41 -11.57 -4.15
C ARG A 279 17.87 -12.52 -3.10
N ARG A 280 18.74 -12.99 -2.22
CA ARG A 280 18.39 -13.80 -1.07
C ARG A 280 17.56 -13.01 -0.07
N CYS A 281 16.47 -13.63 0.38
CA CYS A 281 15.61 -13.08 1.41
C CYS A 281 16.18 -13.38 2.79
N LEU A 282 16.46 -12.36 3.62
CA LEU A 282 16.93 -12.58 5.00
C LEU A 282 15.88 -13.34 5.83
N LEU A 283 14.60 -13.18 5.51
CA LEU A 283 13.50 -13.89 6.18
C LEU A 283 13.42 -15.39 5.79
N SER A 284 14.30 -15.87 4.90
CA SER A 284 14.43 -17.30 4.60
C SER A 284 15.35 -18.04 5.57
N THR A 285 16.15 -17.32 6.36
CA THR A 285 17.09 -17.91 7.32
C THR A 285 16.38 -18.66 8.47
N PRO A 286 17.01 -19.70 9.06
CA PRO A 286 16.40 -20.50 10.12
C PRO A 286 15.90 -19.66 11.30
N GLU A 287 16.65 -18.65 11.72
CA GLU A 287 16.29 -17.77 12.84
C GLU A 287 14.95 -17.06 12.58
N TRP A 288 14.72 -16.61 11.35
CA TRP A 288 13.50 -15.92 10.95
C TRP A 288 12.35 -16.88 10.59
N LYS A 289 12.66 -18.14 10.24
CA LYS A 289 11.67 -19.20 10.03
C LYS A 289 11.19 -19.87 11.31
N GLU A 290 11.97 -19.83 12.40
CA GLU A 290 11.65 -20.59 13.61
C GLU A 290 11.26 -19.69 14.79
N ILE A 291 12.06 -18.67 15.11
CA ILE A 291 11.89 -17.89 16.34
C ILE A 291 10.53 -17.15 16.37
N PRO A 292 10.07 -16.47 15.29
CA PRO A 292 8.77 -15.79 15.28
C PRO A 292 7.57 -16.73 15.45
N PHE A 293 7.74 -18.02 15.15
CA PHE A 293 6.70 -19.04 15.23
C PHE A 293 6.81 -19.93 16.49
N SER A 294 7.66 -19.55 17.43
CA SER A 294 7.88 -20.32 18.67
C SER A 294 6.70 -20.30 19.64
N GLU A 295 5.82 -19.30 19.56
CA GLU A 295 4.60 -19.19 20.40
C GLU A 295 3.31 -19.41 19.59
N ILE A 296 3.28 -18.96 18.33
CA ILE A 296 2.16 -19.12 17.41
C ILE A 296 2.64 -20.00 16.24
N PRO A 297 2.10 -21.21 16.06
CA PRO A 297 2.57 -22.12 15.01
C PRO A 297 2.26 -21.58 13.62
N LYS A 298 3.06 -22.00 12.64
CA LYS A 298 2.88 -21.67 11.23
C LYS A 298 1.51 -22.13 10.75
N LYS A 299 0.88 -21.30 9.92
CA LYS A 299 -0.33 -21.65 9.17
C LYS A 299 0.06 -22.15 7.77
N PRO A 300 -0.85 -22.78 7.01
CA PRO A 300 -0.55 -23.25 5.67
C PRO A 300 0.08 -22.18 4.76
N LYS A 301 -0.37 -20.92 4.86
CA LYS A 301 0.25 -19.81 4.11
C LYS A 301 1.72 -19.58 4.48
N ASP A 302 2.06 -19.70 5.77
CA ASP A 302 3.41 -19.39 6.26
C ASP A 302 4.39 -20.50 5.85
N GLU A 303 3.94 -21.75 5.80
CA GLU A 303 4.69 -22.88 5.27
C GLU A 303 4.95 -22.76 3.77
N LEU A 304 3.96 -22.30 2.99
CA LEU A 304 4.18 -22.01 1.57
C LEU A 304 5.23 -20.91 1.39
N ILE A 305 5.12 -19.83 2.17
CA ILE A 305 6.07 -18.71 2.12
C ILE A 305 7.49 -19.13 2.52
N ASP A 306 7.64 -20.09 3.45
CA ASP A 306 8.97 -20.63 3.80
C ASP A 306 9.69 -21.20 2.58
N VAL A 307 9.00 -21.96 1.74
CA VAL A 307 9.57 -22.56 0.53
C VAL A 307 9.94 -21.47 -0.48
N VAL A 308 9.03 -20.55 -0.71
CA VAL A 308 9.17 -19.48 -1.71
C VAL A 308 10.26 -18.48 -1.35
N SER A 309 10.44 -18.19 -0.06
CA SER A 309 11.47 -17.25 0.40
C SER A 309 12.90 -17.65 -0.01
N GLU A 310 13.13 -18.92 -0.35
CA GLU A 310 14.43 -19.41 -0.82
C GLU A 310 14.70 -19.15 -2.31
N VAL A 311 13.65 -18.89 -3.11
CA VAL A 311 13.76 -18.73 -4.57
C VAL A 311 14.73 -17.61 -4.95
N GLY A 312 14.70 -16.48 -4.24
CA GLY A 312 15.63 -15.38 -4.48
C GLY A 312 17.10 -15.78 -4.28
N GLY A 313 17.38 -16.67 -3.32
CA GLY A 313 18.73 -17.21 -3.12
C GLY A 313 19.18 -18.14 -4.24
N LEU A 314 18.26 -18.91 -4.84
CA LEU A 314 18.56 -19.72 -6.04
C LEU A 314 18.99 -18.84 -7.21
N PHE A 315 18.25 -17.75 -7.44
CA PHE A 315 18.53 -16.82 -8.53
C PHE A 315 19.85 -16.08 -8.34
N GLU A 316 20.13 -15.64 -7.11
CA GLU A 316 21.39 -14.97 -6.78
C GLU A 316 22.59 -15.90 -7.02
N ASP A 317 22.51 -17.15 -6.55
CA ASP A 317 23.57 -18.14 -6.71
C ASP A 317 23.76 -18.52 -8.20
N ALA A 318 22.67 -18.66 -8.96
CA ALA A 318 22.73 -18.91 -10.40
C ALA A 318 23.30 -17.74 -11.19
N ASP A 319 23.02 -16.49 -10.79
CA ASP A 319 23.57 -15.30 -11.44
C ASP A 319 25.06 -15.09 -11.12
N SER A 320 25.53 -15.57 -9.97
CA SER A 320 26.92 -15.44 -9.53
C SER A 320 27.92 -16.06 -10.52
N VAL A 321 27.51 -17.09 -11.26
CA VAL A 321 28.37 -17.80 -12.22
C VAL A 321 28.81 -16.94 -13.40
N ARG A 322 28.10 -15.83 -13.68
CA ARG A 322 28.46 -14.87 -14.73
C ARG A 322 29.82 -14.21 -14.51
N LEU A 323 30.31 -14.22 -13.27
CA LEU A 323 31.60 -13.65 -12.88
C LEU A 323 32.73 -14.68 -12.93
N LEU A 324 32.41 -15.95 -13.21
CA LEU A 324 33.37 -17.05 -13.18
C LEU A 324 33.87 -17.39 -14.59
N SER A 325 35.09 -17.92 -14.67
CA SER A 325 35.70 -18.36 -15.92
C SER A 325 35.97 -19.86 -15.97
N ASP A 326 36.01 -20.55 -14.82
CA ASP A 326 36.24 -22.00 -14.75
C ASP A 326 34.94 -22.77 -15.08
N PRO A 327 34.87 -23.51 -16.19
CA PRO A 327 33.68 -24.27 -16.56
C PRO A 327 33.30 -25.34 -15.53
N LYS A 328 34.26 -25.90 -14.80
CA LYS A 328 33.97 -26.92 -13.77
C LYS A 328 33.24 -26.31 -12.59
N GLU A 329 33.68 -25.13 -12.16
CA GLU A 329 33.04 -24.40 -11.05
C GLU A 329 31.65 -23.90 -11.44
N ILE A 330 31.49 -23.40 -12.68
CA ILE A 330 30.16 -23.03 -13.22
C ILE A 330 29.22 -24.23 -13.22
N HIS A 331 29.67 -25.38 -13.73
CA HIS A 331 28.87 -26.61 -13.75
C HIS A 331 28.51 -27.08 -12.34
N ARG A 332 29.44 -26.99 -11.39
CA ARG A 332 29.22 -27.33 -9.98
C ARG A 332 28.13 -26.45 -9.35
N ILE A 333 28.27 -25.13 -9.44
CA ILE A 333 27.29 -24.18 -8.86
C ILE A 333 25.92 -24.37 -9.51
N LEU A 334 25.86 -24.51 -10.84
CA LEU A 334 24.60 -24.72 -11.54
C LEU A 334 23.96 -26.07 -11.18
N GLY A 335 24.76 -27.13 -10.98
CA GLY A 335 24.26 -28.40 -10.45
C GLY A 335 23.71 -28.28 -9.03
N ASP A 336 24.38 -27.53 -8.15
CA ASP A 336 23.96 -27.29 -6.76
C ASP A 336 22.65 -26.48 -6.70
N VAL A 337 22.50 -25.43 -7.52
CA VAL A 337 21.26 -24.65 -7.56
C VAL A 337 20.10 -25.44 -8.17
N THR A 338 20.34 -26.26 -9.20
CA THR A 338 19.31 -27.15 -9.77
C THR A 338 18.84 -28.18 -8.75
N THR A 339 19.76 -28.79 -8.00
CA THR A 339 19.42 -29.77 -6.96
C THR A 339 18.57 -29.13 -5.86
N ARG A 340 18.92 -27.93 -5.41
CA ARG A 340 18.10 -27.19 -4.43
C ARG A 340 16.74 -26.79 -4.99
N ALA A 341 16.66 -26.37 -6.25
CA ALA A 341 15.39 -26.04 -6.90
C ALA A 341 14.44 -27.25 -6.95
N TRP A 342 14.97 -28.46 -7.19
CA TRP A 342 14.19 -29.70 -7.07
C TRP A 342 13.74 -29.99 -5.65
N SER A 343 14.59 -29.77 -4.65
CA SER A 343 14.18 -29.90 -3.25
C SER A 343 13.01 -28.95 -2.90
N LEU A 344 13.05 -27.70 -3.38
CA LEU A 344 11.93 -26.78 -3.18
C LEU A 344 10.67 -27.24 -3.91
N ASN A 345 10.81 -27.87 -5.08
CA ASN A 345 9.67 -28.44 -5.81
C ASN A 345 9.01 -29.55 -4.99
N ASP A 346 9.82 -30.46 -4.45
CA ASP A 346 9.33 -31.54 -3.58
C ASP A 346 8.66 -30.99 -2.32
N ASP A 347 9.18 -29.89 -1.77
CA ASP A 347 8.56 -29.23 -0.62
C ASP A 347 7.22 -28.56 -0.97
N LEU A 348 7.07 -28.01 -2.19
CA LEU A 348 5.76 -27.57 -2.69
C LEU A 348 4.78 -28.76 -2.88
N ASP A 349 5.26 -29.92 -3.34
CA ASP A 349 4.45 -31.13 -3.46
C ASP A 349 3.98 -31.63 -2.09
N LYS A 350 4.89 -31.70 -1.11
CA LYS A 350 4.57 -32.06 0.29
C LYS A 350 3.57 -31.08 0.90
N TRP A 351 3.74 -29.79 0.65
CA TRP A 351 2.80 -28.77 1.12
C TRP A 351 1.41 -28.99 0.50
N ALA A 352 1.33 -29.20 -0.82
CA ALA A 352 0.07 -29.39 -1.54
C ALA A 352 -0.74 -30.61 -1.04
N ILE A 353 -0.08 -31.74 -0.72
CA ILE A 353 -0.76 -32.93 -0.18
C ILE A 353 -1.06 -32.85 1.33
N GLY A 354 -0.29 -32.01 2.03
CA GLY A 354 -0.34 -31.80 3.48
C GLY A 354 -1.25 -30.63 3.86
N SER A 355 -0.65 -29.56 4.40
CA SER A 355 -1.35 -28.38 4.92
C SER A 355 -2.04 -27.55 3.84
N GLY A 356 -1.59 -27.65 2.59
CA GLY A 356 -2.15 -27.02 1.40
C GLY A 356 -3.31 -27.80 0.75
N ARG A 357 -3.71 -28.96 1.28
CA ARG A 357 -4.74 -29.82 0.67
C ARG A 357 -6.04 -29.08 0.35
N ARG A 358 -6.51 -28.26 1.29
CA ARG A 358 -7.74 -27.48 1.10
C ARG A 358 -7.62 -26.48 -0.05
N ILE A 359 -6.42 -25.95 -0.31
CA ILE A 359 -6.15 -25.09 -1.45
C ILE A 359 -6.23 -25.89 -2.75
N MET A 360 -5.70 -27.12 -2.77
CA MET A 360 -5.80 -28.00 -3.94
C MET A 360 -7.25 -28.39 -4.24
N GLU A 361 -8.03 -28.76 -3.22
CA GLU A 361 -9.46 -29.06 -3.36
C GLU A 361 -10.27 -27.85 -3.86
N PHE A 362 -9.96 -26.66 -3.33
CA PHE A 362 -10.55 -25.40 -3.81
C PHE A 362 -10.20 -25.14 -5.27
N MET A 363 -8.93 -25.34 -5.65
CA MET A 363 -8.49 -25.20 -7.03
C MET A 363 -9.29 -26.14 -7.93
N ASP A 364 -9.28 -27.45 -7.69
CA ASP A 364 -9.93 -28.43 -8.55
C ASP A 364 -11.44 -28.15 -8.74
N SER A 365 -12.11 -27.67 -7.69
CA SER A 365 -13.54 -27.35 -7.73
C SER A 365 -13.90 -26.05 -8.45
N HIS A 366 -12.97 -25.10 -8.56
CA HIS A 366 -13.23 -23.75 -9.09
C HIS A 366 -12.51 -23.44 -10.41
N LEU A 367 -11.76 -24.40 -10.96
CA LEU A 367 -11.04 -24.20 -12.22
C LEU A 367 -12.00 -23.88 -13.38
N SER A 368 -11.72 -22.79 -14.10
CA SER A 368 -12.57 -22.30 -15.21
C SER A 368 -14.01 -21.96 -14.81
N THR A 369 -14.29 -21.79 -13.52
CA THR A 369 -15.62 -21.38 -13.05
C THR A 369 -15.80 -19.87 -13.14
N VAL A 370 -16.98 -19.44 -13.58
CA VAL A 370 -17.44 -18.05 -13.44
C VAL A 370 -18.55 -18.08 -12.40
N PRO A 371 -18.29 -17.63 -11.16
CA PRO A 371 -19.28 -17.62 -10.09
C PRO A 371 -20.54 -16.86 -10.52
N ALA A 372 -21.71 -17.47 -10.29
CA ALA A 372 -23.00 -16.80 -10.54
C ALA A 372 -23.26 -15.66 -9.55
N GLU A 373 -22.71 -15.77 -8.34
CA GLU A 373 -22.72 -14.77 -7.29
C GLU A 373 -21.29 -14.34 -6.95
N PRO A 374 -21.06 -13.12 -6.43
CA PRO A 374 -19.73 -12.69 -6.00
C PRO A 374 -19.15 -13.65 -4.94
N PRO A 375 -17.90 -14.11 -5.09
CA PRO A 375 -17.28 -14.99 -4.11
C PRO A 375 -17.22 -14.38 -2.72
N SER A 376 -17.34 -15.23 -1.70
CA SER A 376 -17.17 -14.85 -0.30
C SER A 376 -15.71 -14.46 0.00
N ASN A 377 -15.50 -13.73 1.11
CA ASN A 377 -14.14 -13.37 1.55
C ASN A 377 -13.25 -14.60 1.77
N GLU A 378 -13.83 -15.71 2.24
CA GLU A 378 -13.09 -16.96 2.47
C GLU A 378 -12.64 -17.60 1.16
N GLU A 379 -13.53 -17.70 0.17
CA GLU A 379 -13.18 -18.23 -1.16
C GLU A 379 -12.15 -17.34 -1.86
N LEU A 380 -12.20 -16.01 -1.65
CA LEU A 380 -11.19 -15.10 -2.18
C LEU A 380 -9.82 -15.29 -1.50
N MET A 381 -9.77 -15.58 -0.20
CA MET A 381 -8.52 -15.90 0.50
C MET A 381 -7.92 -17.24 0.05
N LEU A 382 -8.76 -18.26 -0.13
CA LEU A 382 -8.32 -19.56 -0.68
C LEU A 382 -7.81 -19.39 -2.11
N GLY A 383 -8.53 -18.63 -2.93
CA GLY A 383 -8.14 -18.30 -4.29
C GLY A 383 -6.82 -17.53 -4.35
N ASP A 384 -6.60 -16.55 -3.47
CA ASP A 384 -5.32 -15.82 -3.44
C ASP A 384 -4.14 -16.78 -3.21
N LEU A 385 -4.24 -17.63 -2.20
CA LEU A 385 -3.15 -18.57 -1.89
C LEU A 385 -2.96 -19.62 -3.00
N ALA A 386 -4.04 -20.07 -3.63
CA ALA A 386 -4.00 -20.94 -4.82
C ALA A 386 -3.25 -20.28 -5.99
N MET A 387 -3.57 -19.02 -6.29
CA MET A 387 -2.92 -18.28 -7.38
C MET A 387 -1.44 -18.01 -7.09
N ASN A 388 -1.09 -17.71 -5.84
CA ASN A 388 0.31 -17.59 -5.42
C ASN A 388 1.05 -18.93 -5.58
N TYR A 389 0.46 -20.05 -5.16
CA TYR A 389 1.02 -21.38 -5.37
C TYR A 389 1.30 -21.67 -6.85
N LEU A 390 0.34 -21.38 -7.74
CA LEU A 390 0.52 -21.50 -9.19
C LEU A 390 1.66 -20.61 -9.71
N ALA A 391 1.74 -19.37 -9.23
CA ALA A 391 2.80 -18.45 -9.60
C ALA A 391 4.18 -19.01 -9.23
N PHE A 392 4.32 -19.57 -8.03
CA PHE A 392 5.57 -20.16 -7.57
C PHE A 392 5.95 -21.42 -8.35
N ARG A 393 4.97 -22.24 -8.74
CA ARG A 393 5.21 -23.36 -9.67
C ARG A 393 5.72 -22.88 -11.02
N VAL A 394 5.12 -21.85 -11.62
CA VAL A 394 5.63 -21.26 -12.87
C VAL A 394 7.09 -20.81 -12.71
N ILE A 395 7.38 -20.05 -11.65
CA ILE A 395 8.72 -19.49 -11.41
C ILE A 395 9.76 -20.61 -11.23
N LEU A 396 9.45 -21.60 -10.39
CA LEU A 396 10.38 -22.68 -10.07
C LEU A 396 10.61 -23.61 -11.26
N HIS A 397 9.55 -24.02 -11.96
CA HIS A 397 9.71 -24.89 -13.13
C HIS A 397 10.39 -24.17 -14.30
N ALA A 398 10.15 -22.87 -14.50
CA ALA A 398 10.89 -22.08 -15.49
C ALA A 398 12.40 -22.06 -15.18
N PHE A 399 12.76 -21.90 -13.91
CA PHE A 399 14.16 -21.99 -13.48
C PHE A 399 14.74 -23.39 -13.71
N LEU A 400 13.97 -24.44 -13.42
CA LEU A 400 14.39 -25.82 -13.66
C LEU A 400 14.60 -26.12 -15.15
N GLU A 401 13.74 -25.64 -16.05
CA GLU A 401 13.92 -25.80 -17.50
C GLU A 401 15.26 -25.21 -17.98
N THR A 402 15.66 -24.06 -17.43
CA THR A 402 16.92 -23.40 -17.82
C THR A 402 18.17 -24.07 -17.26
N THR A 403 18.05 -24.81 -16.15
CA THR A 403 19.20 -25.37 -15.43
C THR A 403 19.28 -26.90 -15.46
N ALA A 404 18.24 -27.61 -15.90
CA ALA A 404 18.17 -29.08 -15.90
C ALA A 404 19.33 -29.76 -16.65
N GLN A 405 19.89 -29.13 -17.68
CA GLN A 405 21.03 -29.67 -18.43
C GLN A 405 22.30 -29.87 -17.59
N TYR A 406 22.41 -29.19 -16.45
CA TYR A 406 23.56 -29.30 -15.55
C TYR A 406 23.49 -30.51 -14.62
N VAL A 407 22.38 -31.25 -14.59
CA VAL A 407 22.26 -32.47 -13.79
C VAL A 407 21.62 -33.62 -14.61
N PRO A 408 22.41 -34.61 -15.07
CA PRO A 408 21.94 -35.62 -16.04
C PRO A 408 20.97 -36.68 -15.48
N ASN A 409 20.91 -36.87 -14.16
CA ASN A 409 20.12 -37.93 -13.50
C ASN A 409 18.94 -37.41 -12.68
N ILE A 410 18.64 -36.12 -12.77
CA ILE A 410 17.46 -35.55 -12.13
C ILE A 410 16.23 -35.85 -13.00
N PRO A 411 15.05 -36.15 -12.41
CA PRO A 411 13.82 -36.30 -13.18
C PRO A 411 13.64 -35.09 -14.09
N ARG A 412 13.52 -35.30 -15.41
CA ARG A 412 12.92 -34.25 -16.25
C ARG A 412 11.49 -34.13 -15.75
N SER A 413 11.04 -32.94 -15.37
CA SER A 413 9.70 -32.76 -14.79
C SER A 413 8.65 -33.49 -15.63
N GLY A 414 8.21 -34.64 -15.12
CA GLY A 414 7.21 -35.48 -15.73
C GLY A 414 5.82 -34.92 -15.45
N ASP A 415 4.97 -35.02 -16.46
CA ASP A 415 3.54 -34.72 -16.55
C ASP A 415 3.05 -33.26 -16.48
N VAL A 416 3.66 -32.33 -15.71
CA VAL A 416 3.17 -30.93 -15.63
C VAL A 416 4.24 -29.92 -16.01
N GLN A 417 3.98 -29.15 -17.07
CA GLN A 417 4.88 -28.12 -17.60
C GLN A 417 4.53 -26.74 -17.04
N PRO A 418 5.45 -25.76 -17.01
CA PRO A 418 5.12 -24.39 -16.59
C PRO A 418 3.93 -23.80 -17.37
N MET A 419 3.72 -24.24 -18.61
CA MET A 419 2.61 -23.85 -19.46
C MET A 419 1.24 -24.21 -18.86
N ASP A 420 1.13 -25.36 -18.20
CA ASP A 420 -0.13 -25.82 -17.61
C ASP A 420 -0.51 -24.94 -16.41
N TYR A 421 0.46 -24.57 -15.58
CA TYR A 421 0.23 -23.59 -14.51
C TYR A 421 -0.14 -22.22 -15.06
N CYS A 422 0.51 -21.76 -16.15
CA CYS A 422 0.13 -20.51 -16.82
C CYS A 422 -1.32 -20.53 -17.33
N ARG A 423 -1.74 -21.67 -17.89
CA ARG A 423 -3.13 -21.87 -18.35
C ARG A 423 -4.11 -21.83 -17.18
N GLN A 424 -3.80 -22.52 -16.09
CA GLN A 424 -4.62 -22.50 -14.87
C GLN A 424 -4.77 -21.09 -14.29
N ILE A 425 -3.68 -20.32 -14.22
CA ILE A 425 -3.73 -18.90 -13.80
C ILE A 425 -4.75 -18.13 -14.66
N GLY A 426 -4.70 -18.29 -15.99
CA GLY A 426 -5.68 -17.67 -16.89
C GLY A 426 -7.12 -18.11 -16.65
N GLN A 427 -7.33 -19.39 -16.31
CA GLN A 427 -8.64 -19.97 -16.04
C GLN A 427 -9.26 -19.54 -14.70
N TYR A 428 -8.44 -19.12 -13.72
CA TYR A 428 -8.95 -18.59 -12.45
C TYR A 428 -9.23 -17.09 -12.45
N ILE A 429 -8.67 -16.30 -13.39
CA ILE A 429 -8.93 -14.86 -13.41
C ILE A 429 -10.44 -14.52 -13.40
N PRO A 430 -11.32 -15.19 -14.17
CA PRO A 430 -12.75 -14.91 -14.14
C PRO A 430 -13.39 -15.05 -12.74
N PHE A 431 -12.92 -15.98 -11.92
CA PHE A 431 -13.37 -16.14 -10.53
C PHE A 431 -13.14 -14.85 -9.71
N PHE A 432 -11.96 -14.22 -9.84
CA PHE A 432 -11.66 -12.96 -9.16
C PHE A 432 -12.36 -11.75 -9.78
N GLN A 433 -12.72 -11.82 -11.06
CA GLN A 433 -13.47 -10.75 -11.73
C GLN A 433 -14.95 -10.72 -11.34
N ALA A 434 -15.50 -11.87 -10.92
CA ALA A 434 -16.84 -11.93 -10.32
C ALA A 434 -16.90 -11.17 -8.98
N ALA A 435 -15.77 -10.99 -8.30
CA ALA A 435 -15.67 -10.08 -7.16
C ALA A 435 -15.64 -8.62 -7.64
N LYS A 436 -16.20 -7.72 -6.83
CA LYS A 436 -16.08 -6.27 -7.06
C LYS A 436 -14.60 -5.92 -7.26
N ALA A 437 -14.27 -5.35 -8.43
CA ALA A 437 -12.94 -4.87 -8.76
C ALA A 437 -12.41 -3.95 -7.64
N THR A 438 -11.45 -4.42 -6.87
CA THR A 438 -10.89 -3.72 -5.70
C THR A 438 -9.38 -3.56 -5.83
N VAL A 439 -8.81 -2.65 -5.05
CA VAL A 439 -7.34 -2.54 -4.94
C VAL A 439 -6.73 -3.86 -4.45
N TRP A 440 -7.43 -4.58 -3.58
CA TRP A 440 -7.04 -5.90 -3.10
C TRP A 440 -6.93 -6.93 -4.23
N THR A 441 -7.89 -6.99 -5.16
CA THR A 441 -7.79 -7.88 -6.34
C THR A 441 -6.57 -7.59 -7.23
N ILE A 442 -6.08 -6.34 -7.27
CA ILE A 442 -4.86 -5.99 -8.01
C ILE A 442 -3.64 -6.66 -7.37
N HIS A 443 -3.55 -6.62 -6.04
CA HIS A 443 -2.44 -7.24 -5.32
C HIS A 443 -2.41 -8.76 -5.53
N MET A 444 -3.58 -9.41 -5.58
CA MET A 444 -3.68 -10.87 -5.71
C MET A 444 -3.28 -11.36 -7.11
N LEU A 445 -3.70 -10.64 -8.14
CA LEU A 445 -3.45 -11.06 -9.52
C LEU A 445 -2.09 -10.61 -10.07
N ALA A 446 -1.42 -9.64 -9.45
CA ALA A 446 -0.19 -9.07 -9.98
C ALA A 446 0.95 -10.11 -10.11
N LEU A 447 1.28 -10.83 -9.04
CA LEU A 447 2.35 -11.83 -9.09
C LEU A 447 2.03 -12.98 -10.06
N PRO A 448 0.88 -13.68 -9.95
CA PRO A 448 0.57 -14.82 -10.81
C PRO A 448 0.51 -14.45 -12.30
N VAL A 449 -0.15 -13.34 -12.63
CA VAL A 449 -0.22 -12.88 -14.03
C VAL A 449 1.16 -12.43 -14.51
N GLY A 450 1.92 -11.73 -13.66
CA GLY A 450 3.28 -11.29 -13.97
C GLY A 450 4.24 -12.44 -14.25
N SER A 451 4.25 -13.48 -13.40
CA SER A 451 5.10 -14.66 -13.59
C SER A 451 4.72 -15.45 -14.83
N ALA A 452 3.41 -15.63 -15.07
CA ALA A 452 2.93 -16.32 -16.27
C ALA A 452 3.30 -15.56 -17.56
N LEU A 453 3.03 -14.26 -17.62
CA LEU A 453 3.38 -13.44 -18.79
C LEU A 453 4.89 -13.44 -19.06
N THR A 454 5.71 -13.33 -18.01
CA THR A 454 7.17 -13.34 -18.14
C THR A 454 7.66 -14.69 -18.69
N TYR A 455 7.14 -15.80 -18.17
CA TYR A 455 7.48 -17.12 -18.71
C TYR A 455 7.05 -17.24 -20.18
N LEU A 456 5.83 -16.84 -20.53
CA LEU A 456 5.31 -16.90 -21.90
C LEU A 456 6.14 -16.06 -22.89
N GLU A 457 6.77 -14.98 -22.43
CA GLU A 457 7.70 -14.19 -23.25
C GLU A 457 8.98 -14.94 -23.62
N THR A 458 9.39 -15.95 -22.83
CA THR A 458 10.53 -16.83 -23.19
C THR A 458 10.15 -17.88 -24.24
N GLN A 459 8.85 -18.10 -24.45
CA GLN A 459 8.30 -19.16 -25.31
C GLN A 459 7.88 -18.63 -26.69
N THR A 460 8.55 -17.61 -27.22
CA THR A 460 8.19 -16.97 -28.50
C THR A 460 8.12 -17.97 -29.66
N GLY A 461 7.07 -17.85 -30.48
CA GLY A 461 6.85 -18.70 -31.66
C GLY A 461 6.05 -19.97 -31.40
N ARG A 462 5.80 -20.33 -30.14
CA ARG A 462 4.90 -21.42 -29.76
C ARG A 462 3.43 -21.00 -29.85
N LYS A 463 2.61 -21.79 -30.56
CA LYS A 463 1.18 -21.52 -30.75
C LYS A 463 0.40 -21.60 -29.42
N ASP A 464 0.67 -22.62 -28.63
CA ASP A 464 0.05 -22.83 -27.31
C ASP A 464 0.42 -21.71 -26.32
N ALA A 465 1.65 -21.19 -26.38
CA ALA A 465 2.04 -20.02 -25.59
C ALA A 465 1.25 -18.75 -25.97
N LEU A 466 1.00 -18.55 -27.28
CA LEU A 466 0.18 -17.43 -27.76
C LEU A 466 -1.28 -17.57 -27.29
N GLU A 467 -1.85 -18.77 -27.32
CA GLU A 467 -3.19 -19.05 -26.82
C GLU A 467 -3.33 -18.71 -25.33
N VAL A 468 -2.38 -19.15 -24.49
CA VAL A 468 -2.40 -18.83 -23.05
C VAL A 468 -2.19 -17.33 -22.82
N LYS A 469 -1.33 -16.67 -23.59
CA LYS A 469 -1.15 -15.20 -23.52
C LYS A 469 -2.43 -14.46 -23.88
N LEU A 470 -3.16 -14.92 -24.90
CA LEU A 470 -4.46 -14.38 -25.29
C LEU A 470 -5.49 -14.60 -24.20
N LEU A 471 -5.56 -15.80 -23.61
CA LEU A 471 -6.44 -16.12 -22.48
C LEU A 471 -6.19 -15.15 -21.31
N LEU A 472 -4.94 -14.99 -20.89
CA LEU A 472 -4.57 -14.04 -19.83
C LEU A 472 -4.96 -12.60 -20.20
N THR A 473 -4.72 -12.18 -21.43
CA THR A 473 -5.04 -10.80 -21.87
C THR A 473 -6.55 -10.56 -21.94
N GLN A 474 -7.33 -11.52 -22.44
CA GLN A 474 -8.79 -11.47 -22.51
C GLN A 474 -9.42 -11.48 -21.13
N ALA A 475 -8.95 -12.39 -20.26
CA ALA A 475 -9.35 -12.42 -18.86
C ALA A 475 -8.95 -11.13 -18.14
N MET A 476 -8.00 -10.35 -18.67
CA MET A 476 -7.62 -9.03 -18.17
C MET A 476 -8.29 -7.87 -18.93
N SER A 477 -9.47 -8.06 -19.53
CA SER A 477 -10.23 -6.97 -20.17
C SER A 477 -11.25 -6.34 -19.21
N GLY A 478 -10.80 -5.47 -18.30
CA GLY A 478 -11.67 -4.78 -17.33
C GLY A 478 -11.02 -3.59 -16.62
N LYS A 479 -11.81 -2.79 -15.88
CA LYS A 479 -11.29 -1.62 -15.11
C LYS A 479 -10.21 -2.02 -14.10
N ALA A 480 -10.39 -3.13 -13.37
CA ALA A 480 -9.38 -3.71 -12.47
C ALA A 480 -8.07 -4.01 -13.19
N SER A 481 -8.18 -4.50 -14.41
CA SER A 481 -7.06 -4.98 -15.22
C SER A 481 -6.18 -3.85 -15.73
N SER A 482 -6.74 -2.66 -15.99
CA SER A 482 -5.95 -1.47 -16.35
C SER A 482 -4.96 -1.07 -15.23
N ALA A 483 -5.36 -1.27 -13.98
CA ALA A 483 -4.54 -0.97 -12.82
C ALA A 483 -3.49 -2.07 -12.57
N ILE A 484 -3.82 -3.35 -12.77
CA ILE A 484 -2.84 -4.45 -12.76
C ILE A 484 -1.80 -4.27 -13.86
N ILE A 485 -2.20 -3.93 -15.09
CA ILE A 485 -1.28 -3.65 -16.19
C ILE A 485 -0.37 -2.46 -15.84
N ARG A 486 -0.92 -1.40 -15.23
CA ARG A 486 -0.11 -0.26 -14.77
C ARG A 486 0.90 -0.67 -13.71
N PHE A 487 0.49 -1.52 -12.77
CA PHE A 487 1.37 -2.05 -11.73
C PHE A 487 2.47 -2.96 -12.30
N LEU A 488 2.14 -3.88 -13.19
CA LEU A 488 3.11 -4.72 -13.89
C LEU A 488 4.10 -3.88 -14.71
N LYS A 489 3.63 -2.86 -15.41
CA LYS A 489 4.48 -1.89 -16.11
C LYS A 489 5.36 -1.09 -15.15
N MET A 490 4.86 -0.78 -13.95
CA MET A 490 5.65 -0.13 -12.89
C MET A 490 6.80 -1.04 -12.47
N LEU A 491 6.55 -2.34 -12.23
CA LEU A 491 7.59 -3.32 -11.90
C LEU A 491 8.63 -3.46 -13.03
N GLN A 492 8.19 -3.57 -14.29
CA GLN A 492 9.09 -3.66 -15.45
C GLN A 492 10.00 -2.44 -15.66
N LYS A 493 9.60 -1.24 -15.18
CA LYS A 493 10.41 -0.01 -15.26
C LYS A 493 11.47 0.10 -14.17
N TYR A 494 11.41 -0.73 -13.12
CA TYR A 494 12.44 -0.76 -12.08
C TYR A 494 13.75 -1.35 -12.62
N GLU A 495 13.63 -2.40 -13.42
CA GLU A 495 14.73 -3.02 -14.14
C GLU A 495 14.94 -2.22 -15.44
N GLY A 496 16.18 -1.89 -15.77
CA GLY A 496 16.53 -1.23 -17.04
C GLY A 496 16.32 -2.12 -18.26
N GLY A 497 15.11 -2.66 -18.46
CA GLY A 497 14.72 -3.58 -19.53
C GLY A 497 14.48 -5.01 -19.02
N ALA A 498 13.18 -5.37 -18.97
CA ALA A 498 12.56 -6.69 -18.83
C ALA A 498 12.94 -7.56 -17.59
N PRO A 499 11.94 -8.24 -16.97
CA PRO A 499 12.21 -9.27 -15.98
C PRO A 499 13.01 -10.40 -16.63
N ARG A 500 14.27 -10.52 -16.22
CA ARG A 500 15.08 -11.70 -16.50
C ARG A 500 14.75 -12.73 -15.43
N ILE A 501 13.69 -13.51 -15.65
CA ILE A 501 13.53 -14.80 -14.96
C ILE A 501 14.59 -15.74 -15.52
#